data_AF-A0A965EK56-F1
#
_entry.id   AF-A0A965EK56-F1
#
_cell.length_a   1.000
_cell.length_b   1.000
_cell.length_c   1.000
_cell.angle_alpha   90.00
_cell.angle_beta   90.00
_cell.angle_gamma   90.00
#
_symmetry.space_group_name_H-M   'P 1'
#
loop_
_entity.id
_entity.type
_entity.pdbx_description
1 polymer ?
#
loop_
_entity_poly.entity_id
_entity_poly.type
_entity_poly.pdbx_seq_one_letter_code
_entity_poly.pdbx_strand_id
1 'polypeptide(L)'
;MAWTSYGPDNINSEDVTTAQLRLVNFGTPGFIEIEEGATTKVEPLITSTEASGPFDAESVRRNPQPAEILKEFKPQNKTYLLAARISGNVKTAFPDGPPKGDEKKDREKEKEAVQAKPHLAESQQPINLIVVADTDFMADLFWVQTQDLFGQQVIVPTANNADFIVNAADNLSGTSSLINLRSRGLSARPFELVQDIQNEAEDKYRAKERSLVRELGDVEKKMQELQTRERAKGAAV
;
A
#
# COMPACT_ATOMS: atom_id res chain seq x y z
N MET A 1 11.67 -2.29 0.60
CA MET A 1 10.89 -3.19 -0.29
C MET A 1 9.72 -2.40 -0.85
N ALA A 2 9.38 -2.58 -2.13
CA ALA A 2 8.28 -1.85 -2.78
C ALA A 2 6.90 -2.40 -2.39
N TRP A 3 6.80 -3.71 -2.18
CA TRP A 3 5.64 -4.37 -1.57
C TRP A 3 5.93 -4.56 -0.10
N THR A 4 5.01 -4.14 0.76
CA THR A 4 5.21 -4.11 2.21
C THR A 4 4.03 -4.75 2.93
N SER A 5 4.33 -5.33 4.09
CA SER A 5 3.36 -5.97 4.96
C SER A 5 3.50 -5.41 6.37
N TYR A 6 2.38 -5.05 6.99
CA TYR A 6 2.35 -4.45 8.32
C TYR A 6 1.54 -5.31 9.26
N GLY A 7 2.17 -5.66 10.39
CA GLY A 7 1.55 -6.43 11.47
C GLY A 7 1.00 -5.54 12.58
N PRO A 8 0.60 -6.14 13.72
CA PRO A 8 -0.07 -5.43 14.81
C PRO A 8 0.73 -4.26 15.41
N ASP A 9 2.06 -4.30 15.39
CA ASP A 9 2.91 -3.20 15.88
C ASP A 9 2.78 -1.92 15.05
N ASN A 10 2.31 -2.05 13.82
CA ASN A 10 2.14 -0.98 12.86
C ASN A 10 0.66 -0.63 12.62
N ILE A 11 -0.25 -1.31 13.30
CA ILE A 11 -1.70 -1.18 13.13
C ILE A 11 -2.30 -0.68 14.44
N ASN A 12 -3.15 0.33 14.36
CA ASN A 12 -3.82 0.87 15.53
C ASN A 12 -4.81 -0.17 16.11
N SER A 13 -4.51 -0.71 17.29
CA SER A 13 -5.37 -1.69 17.96
C SER A 13 -6.55 -1.07 18.72
N GLU A 14 -6.58 0.26 18.88
CA GLU A 14 -7.65 0.98 19.58
C GLU A 14 -8.80 1.38 18.65
N ASP A 15 -8.52 1.57 17.35
CA ASP A 15 -9.54 1.89 16.35
C ASP A 15 -10.33 0.62 15.96
N VAL A 16 -11.65 0.70 16.02
CA VAL A 16 -12.56 -0.42 15.74
C VAL A 16 -12.44 -1.01 14.34
N THR A 17 -11.93 -0.25 13.36
CA THR A 17 -11.78 -0.70 11.98
C THR A 17 -10.52 -1.54 11.79
N THR A 18 -9.53 -1.35 12.67
CA THR A 18 -8.21 -1.96 12.58
C THR A 18 -7.87 -2.90 13.74
N ALA A 19 -8.64 -2.86 14.84
CA ALA A 19 -8.36 -3.59 16.09
C ALA A 19 -8.15 -5.10 15.95
N GLN A 20 -8.76 -5.74 14.94
CA GLN A 20 -8.69 -7.19 14.73
C GLN A 20 -7.82 -7.59 13.53
N LEU A 21 -7.23 -6.61 12.84
CA LEU A 21 -6.36 -6.89 11.70
C LEU A 21 -5.03 -7.46 12.20
N ARG A 22 -4.54 -8.49 11.52
CA ARG A 22 -3.27 -9.16 11.85
C ARG A 22 -2.19 -8.82 10.85
N LEU A 23 -2.56 -8.65 9.60
CA LEU A 23 -1.63 -8.36 8.52
C LEU A 23 -2.34 -7.52 7.46
N VAL A 24 -1.72 -6.43 7.03
CA VAL A 24 -2.18 -5.65 5.87
C VAL A 24 -1.03 -5.47 4.90
N ASN A 25 -1.29 -5.76 3.63
CA ASN A 25 -0.30 -5.67 2.56
C ASN A 25 -0.53 -4.43 1.70
N PHE A 26 0.54 -3.81 1.21
CA PHE A 26 0.51 -2.64 0.35
C PHE A 26 1.38 -2.84 -0.88
N GLY A 27 0.95 -2.23 -1.99
CA GLY A 27 1.66 -2.16 -3.27
C GLY A 27 2.21 -0.78 -3.47
N THR A 28 3.47 -0.54 -3.09
CA THR A 28 4.14 0.76 -3.22
C THR A 28 3.33 1.92 -2.64
N PRO A 29 2.99 1.86 -1.33
CA PRO A 29 2.18 2.90 -0.73
C PRO A 29 2.92 4.23 -0.74
N GLY A 30 2.17 5.31 -0.98
CA GLY A 30 2.59 6.64 -0.61
C GLY A 30 2.57 6.83 0.91
N PHE A 31 2.63 8.08 1.34
CA PHE A 31 2.46 8.44 2.75
C PHE A 31 1.70 9.74 2.89
N ILE A 32 1.08 9.92 4.05
CA ILE A 32 0.28 11.08 4.40
C ILE A 32 1.13 11.97 5.32
N GLU A 33 1.18 13.26 5.01
CA GLU A 33 1.74 14.27 5.91
C GLU A 33 0.63 15.19 6.41
N ILE A 34 0.72 15.55 7.69
CA ILE A 34 -0.21 16.48 8.33
C ILE A 34 0.35 17.88 8.13
N GLU A 35 -0.42 18.74 7.50
CA GLU A 35 -0.05 20.14 7.27
C GLU A 35 0.02 20.93 8.59
N GLU A 36 0.97 21.86 8.69
CA GLU A 36 1.09 22.72 9.85
C GLU A 36 -0.15 23.62 9.98
N GLY A 37 -0.76 23.64 11.18
CA GLY A 37 -1.99 24.39 11.43
C GLY A 37 -3.28 23.69 10.99
N ALA A 38 -3.23 22.41 10.60
CA ALA A 38 -4.44 21.62 10.32
C ALA A 38 -5.40 21.62 11.52
N THR A 39 -6.68 21.93 11.26
CA THR A 39 -7.73 21.98 12.29
C THR A 39 -8.46 20.66 12.48
N THR A 40 -8.20 19.67 11.62
CA THR A 40 -8.80 18.33 11.67
C THR A 40 -8.00 17.42 12.60
N LYS A 41 -8.70 16.54 13.32
CA LYS A 41 -8.09 15.45 14.06
C LYS A 41 -7.64 14.37 13.09
N VAL A 42 -6.36 13.98 13.17
CA VAL A 42 -5.79 12.87 12.41
C VAL A 42 -5.37 11.77 13.39
N GLU A 43 -5.95 10.59 13.22
CA GLU A 43 -5.64 9.39 14.00
C GLU A 43 -4.94 8.38 13.08
N PRO A 44 -3.69 7.98 13.38
CA PRO A 44 -3.03 6.93 12.63
C PRO A 44 -3.79 5.61 12.71
N LEU A 45 -4.00 4.95 11.57
CA LEU A 45 -4.56 3.61 11.49
C LEU A 45 -3.49 2.58 11.16
N ILE A 46 -2.63 2.90 10.18
CA ILE A 46 -1.51 2.06 9.77
C ILE A 46 -0.29 2.95 9.53
N THR A 47 0.84 2.60 10.14
CA THR A 47 2.12 3.30 10.00
C THR A 47 3.22 2.38 9.50
N SER A 48 4.23 2.94 8.85
CA SER A 48 5.43 2.19 8.51
C SER A 48 6.30 1.95 9.76
N THR A 49 7.34 1.13 9.59
CA THR A 49 8.43 1.00 10.58
C THR A 49 9.42 2.17 10.46
N GLU A 50 10.31 2.33 11.44
CA GLU A 50 11.41 3.30 11.38
C GLU A 50 12.44 2.95 10.30
N ALA A 51 12.56 1.67 9.94
CA ALA A 51 13.38 1.18 8.83
C ALA A 51 12.69 1.38 7.47
N SER A 52 12.03 2.53 7.29
CA SER A 52 11.32 2.91 6.07
C SER A 52 11.91 4.18 5.47
N GLY A 53 11.65 4.40 4.19
CA GLY A 53 12.11 5.57 3.46
C GLY A 53 11.42 5.67 2.09
N PRO A 54 11.02 6.89 1.67
CA PRO A 54 10.44 7.11 0.35
C PRO A 54 11.49 6.92 -0.73
N PHE A 55 11.02 6.56 -1.93
CA PHE A 55 11.80 6.46 -3.14
C PHE A 55 11.01 7.09 -4.31
N ASP A 56 11.66 7.35 -5.43
CA ASP A 56 11.00 7.95 -6.59
C ASP A 56 9.92 7.01 -7.18
N ALA A 57 8.71 7.52 -7.36
CA ALA A 57 7.59 6.78 -7.91
C ALA A 57 7.88 6.28 -9.34
N GLU A 58 8.71 6.99 -10.12
CA GLU A 58 9.10 6.56 -11.46
C GLU A 58 9.91 5.25 -11.44
N SER A 59 10.63 4.95 -10.36
CA SER A 59 11.43 3.74 -10.20
C SER A 59 10.58 2.46 -10.11
N VAL A 60 9.27 2.56 -9.82
CA VAL A 60 8.36 1.42 -9.69
C VAL A 60 7.27 1.35 -10.75
N ARG A 61 7.07 2.42 -11.54
CA ARG A 61 5.89 2.58 -12.41
C ARG A 61 5.91 1.76 -13.71
N ARG A 62 7.08 1.57 -14.33
CA ARG A 62 7.18 0.98 -15.70
C ARG A 62 7.87 -0.36 -15.75
N ASN A 63 8.94 -0.53 -14.98
CA ASN A 63 9.70 -1.78 -14.89
C ASN A 63 10.45 -1.81 -13.55
N PRO A 64 9.77 -2.11 -12.44
CA PRO A 64 10.39 -2.11 -11.12
C PRO A 64 11.58 -3.07 -11.12
N GLN A 65 12.76 -2.56 -10.75
CA GLN A 65 13.95 -3.38 -10.53
C GLN A 65 14.22 -3.44 -9.03
N PRO A 66 13.73 -4.49 -8.32
CA PRO A 66 13.83 -4.56 -6.86
C PRO A 66 15.27 -4.45 -6.34
N ALA A 67 16.23 -4.98 -7.12
CA ALA A 67 17.64 -4.92 -6.77
C ALA A 67 18.20 -3.49 -6.78
N GLU A 68 17.79 -2.64 -7.73
CA GLU A 68 18.23 -1.25 -7.81
C GLU A 68 17.53 -0.40 -6.75
N ILE A 69 16.21 -0.58 -6.56
CA ILE A 69 15.44 0.11 -5.51
C ILE A 69 16.06 -0.15 -4.13
N LEU A 70 16.49 -1.39 -3.86
CA LEU A 70 17.13 -1.74 -2.59
C LEU A 70 18.53 -1.13 -2.43
N LYS A 71 19.30 -0.98 -3.51
CA LYS A 71 20.63 -0.32 -3.45
C LYS A 71 20.50 1.16 -3.12
N GLU A 72 19.47 1.81 -3.64
CA GLU A 72 19.21 3.24 -3.43
C GLU A 72 18.44 3.52 -2.14
N PHE A 73 17.80 2.50 -1.56
CA PHE A 73 17.03 2.61 -0.34
C PHE A 73 17.90 3.07 0.84
N LYS A 74 17.44 4.14 1.50
CA LYS A 74 18.03 4.67 2.72
C LYS A 74 16.94 4.79 3.78
N PRO A 75 17.00 4.02 4.87
CA PRO A 75 16.06 4.19 5.98
C PRO A 75 16.26 5.59 6.58
N GLN A 76 15.16 6.27 6.90
CA GLN A 76 15.19 7.61 7.49
C GLN A 76 14.99 7.60 9.01
N ASN A 77 14.89 6.42 9.65
CA ASN A 77 14.56 6.28 11.08
C ASN A 77 13.32 7.07 11.48
N LYS A 78 12.33 7.10 10.58
CA LYS A 78 11.07 7.82 10.71
C LYS A 78 9.94 6.89 10.28
N THR A 79 8.82 6.94 11.00
CA THR A 79 7.59 6.27 10.61
C THR A 79 6.78 7.15 9.67
N TYR A 80 6.14 6.53 8.68
CA TYR A 80 5.30 7.20 7.69
C TYR A 80 3.86 6.76 7.88
N LEU A 81 2.92 7.69 7.76
CA LEU A 81 1.50 7.43 7.90
C LEU A 81 0.95 6.87 6.58
N LEU A 82 0.49 5.61 6.60
CA LEU A 82 0.02 4.92 5.40
C LEU A 82 -1.50 4.91 5.30
N ALA A 83 -2.17 4.80 6.45
CA ALA A 83 -3.61 4.97 6.56
C ALA A 83 -3.97 5.78 7.80
N ALA A 84 -4.96 6.66 7.68
CA ALA A 84 -5.37 7.56 8.75
C ALA A 84 -6.88 7.77 8.77
N ARG A 85 -7.44 7.90 9.97
CA ARG A 85 -8.78 8.45 10.18
C ARG A 85 -8.68 9.95 10.36
N ILE A 86 -9.51 10.69 9.63
CA ILE A 86 -9.55 12.15 9.68
C ILE A 86 -10.96 12.58 10.07
N SER A 87 -11.07 13.45 11.07
CA SER A 87 -12.35 13.99 11.51
C SER A 87 -12.27 15.46 11.90
N GLY A 88 -13.41 16.16 11.85
CA GLY A 88 -13.52 17.57 12.20
C GLY A 88 -14.22 18.39 11.13
N ASN A 89 -14.34 19.69 11.36
CA ASN A 89 -14.91 20.58 10.36
C ASN A 89 -13.87 20.93 9.30
N VAL A 90 -14.30 20.98 8.03
CA VAL A 90 -13.44 21.31 6.90
C VAL A 90 -14.05 22.40 6.03
N LYS A 91 -13.17 23.18 5.41
CA LYS A 91 -13.53 24.15 4.36
C LYS A 91 -13.31 23.53 2.99
N THR A 92 -14.08 24.00 2.01
CA THR A 92 -13.93 23.58 0.61
C THR A 92 -12.54 23.93 0.06
N ALA A 93 -11.95 23.01 -0.71
CA ALA A 93 -10.77 23.31 -1.53
C ALA A 93 -11.13 24.08 -2.83
N PHE A 94 -12.42 24.24 -3.10
CA PHE A 94 -12.97 24.93 -4.28
C PHE A 94 -13.84 26.12 -3.83
N PRO A 95 -13.27 27.21 -3.29
CA PRO A 95 -14.04 28.34 -2.76
C PRO A 95 -14.91 29.04 -3.80
N ASP A 96 -14.47 29.00 -5.07
CA ASP A 96 -15.18 29.61 -6.20
C ASP A 96 -16.27 28.69 -6.79
N GLY A 97 -16.55 27.55 -6.14
CA GLY A 97 -17.50 26.55 -6.61
C GLY A 97 -16.91 25.58 -7.64
N PRO A 98 -17.72 24.67 -8.17
CA PRO A 98 -17.27 23.74 -9.21
C PRO A 98 -16.72 24.52 -10.41
N PRO A 99 -15.64 24.03 -11.06
CA PRO A 99 -15.15 24.64 -12.30
C PRO A 99 -16.31 24.85 -13.27
N LYS A 100 -16.40 26.03 -13.89
CA LYS A 100 -17.34 26.25 -15.00
C LYS A 100 -16.91 25.29 -16.10
N GLY A 101 -17.56 24.12 -16.17
CA GLY A 101 -17.22 23.10 -17.15
C GLY A 101 -17.25 23.72 -18.55
N ASP A 102 -16.34 23.28 -19.41
CA ASP A 102 -16.43 23.55 -20.84
C ASP A 102 -17.81 23.11 -21.34
N GLU A 103 -18.71 24.07 -21.50
CA GLU A 103 -19.95 23.90 -22.24
C GLU A 103 -19.58 23.64 -23.70
N LYS A 104 -19.27 22.39 -24.02
CA LYS A 104 -19.45 21.68 -25.31
C LYS A 104 -18.47 20.51 -25.39
N LYS A 105 -18.96 19.29 -25.14
CA LYS A 105 -19.15 18.32 -26.25
C LYS A 105 -19.84 17.00 -25.94
N ASP A 106 -19.92 16.50 -24.70
CA ASP A 106 -20.36 15.10 -24.52
C ASP A 106 -21.51 14.89 -23.51
N ARG A 107 -22.54 15.76 -23.53
CA ARG A 107 -23.78 15.54 -22.78
C ARG A 107 -25.02 15.53 -23.68
N GLU A 108 -25.06 14.63 -24.65
CA GLU A 108 -26.31 14.30 -25.36
C GLU A 108 -27.05 13.08 -24.80
N LYS A 109 -26.56 12.45 -23.73
CA LYS A 109 -27.31 11.38 -23.05
C LYS A 109 -27.17 11.48 -21.55
N GLU A 110 -28.04 12.29 -20.95
CA GLU A 110 -28.85 11.94 -19.77
C GLU A 110 -29.61 13.18 -19.31
N LYS A 111 -30.89 13.24 -19.73
CA LYS A 111 -31.88 14.17 -19.20
C LYS A 111 -32.38 13.65 -17.86
N GLU A 112 -31.55 13.78 -16.84
CA GLU A 112 -32.03 14.02 -15.48
C GLU A 112 -31.20 15.18 -14.94
N ALA A 113 -31.81 16.36 -14.95
CA ALA A 113 -31.26 17.52 -14.26
C ALA A 113 -31.30 17.23 -12.76
N VAL A 114 -30.28 16.53 -12.26
CA VAL A 114 -29.93 16.55 -10.85
C VAL A 114 -29.70 18.03 -10.55
N GLN A 115 -30.65 18.68 -9.88
CA GLN A 115 -30.49 20.05 -9.41
C GLN A 115 -29.16 20.08 -8.67
N ALA A 116 -28.18 20.80 -9.22
CA ALA A 116 -26.88 20.92 -8.61
C ALA A 116 -27.09 21.51 -7.21
N LYS A 117 -26.86 20.69 -6.18
CA LYS A 117 -26.99 21.13 -4.79
C LYS A 117 -26.17 22.42 -4.59
N PRO A 118 -26.64 23.35 -3.75
CA PRO A 118 -25.87 24.57 -3.48
C PRO A 118 -24.47 24.21 -3.00
N HIS A 119 -23.47 24.95 -3.49
CA HIS A 119 -22.08 24.75 -3.12
C HIS A 119 -21.90 24.91 -1.61
N LEU A 120 -21.22 23.95 -0.98
CA LEU A 120 -20.92 23.97 0.45
C LEU A 120 -19.51 24.51 0.66
N ALA A 121 -19.43 25.73 1.20
CA ALA A 121 -18.15 26.36 1.52
C ALA A 121 -17.47 25.72 2.76
N GLU A 122 -18.27 25.14 3.65
CA GLU A 122 -17.83 24.45 4.87
C GLU A 122 -18.72 23.23 5.12
N SER A 123 -18.15 22.21 5.77
CA SER A 123 -18.88 21.03 6.22
C SER A 123 -19.98 21.40 7.23
N GLN A 124 -21.21 20.95 7.01
CA GLN A 124 -22.34 21.20 7.94
C GLN A 124 -22.19 20.45 9.26
N GLN A 125 -21.47 19.33 9.26
CA GLN A 125 -21.13 18.51 10.42
C GLN A 125 -19.67 18.07 10.28
N PRO A 126 -19.00 17.70 11.39
CA PRO A 126 -17.66 17.13 11.32
C PRO A 126 -17.64 15.95 10.35
N ILE A 127 -16.67 15.94 9.44
CA ILE A 127 -16.47 14.82 8.52
C ILE A 127 -15.87 13.64 9.29
N ASN A 128 -16.02 12.44 8.73
CA ASN A 128 -15.33 11.23 9.16
C ASN A 128 -14.81 10.55 7.89
N LEU A 129 -13.49 10.55 7.71
CA LEU A 129 -12.81 10.00 6.55
C LEU A 129 -11.82 8.94 7.00
N ILE A 130 -11.63 7.92 6.16
CA ILE A 130 -10.48 7.03 6.22
C ILE A 130 -9.72 7.23 4.92
N VAL A 131 -8.45 7.62 5.02
CA VAL A 131 -7.55 7.83 3.89
C VAL A 131 -6.49 6.75 3.91
N VAL A 132 -6.27 6.11 2.77
CA VAL A 132 -5.24 5.10 2.57
C VAL A 132 -4.35 5.56 1.41
N ALA A 133 -3.03 5.55 1.61
CA ALA A 133 -2.05 6.07 0.67
C ALA A 133 -1.72 5.10 -0.48
N ASP A 134 -2.58 4.14 -0.76
CA ASP A 134 -2.43 3.12 -1.77
C ASP A 134 -3.82 2.70 -2.25
N THR A 135 -4.01 2.62 -3.57
CA THR A 135 -5.23 2.09 -4.17
C THR A 135 -5.13 0.59 -4.45
N ASP A 136 -3.93 0.09 -4.69
CA ASP A 136 -3.67 -1.28 -5.12
C ASP A 136 -3.80 -2.28 -3.96
N PHE A 137 -3.74 -1.82 -2.70
CA PHE A 137 -4.00 -2.66 -1.52
C PHE A 137 -5.37 -3.36 -1.57
N MET A 138 -6.33 -2.85 -2.35
CA MET A 138 -7.66 -3.47 -2.52
C MET A 138 -7.63 -4.66 -3.48
N ALA A 139 -6.61 -4.81 -4.33
CA ALA A 139 -6.56 -5.85 -5.32
C ALA A 139 -6.33 -7.24 -4.70
N ASP A 140 -7.03 -8.26 -5.22
CA ASP A 140 -7.01 -9.64 -4.71
C ASP A 140 -5.61 -10.20 -4.50
N LEU A 141 -4.65 -9.84 -5.36
CA LEU A 141 -3.24 -10.26 -5.26
C LEU A 141 -2.61 -9.96 -3.89
N PHE A 142 -3.09 -8.93 -3.18
CA PHE A 142 -2.55 -8.51 -1.90
C PHE A 142 -3.11 -9.27 -0.70
N TRP A 143 -4.22 -10.00 -0.86
CA TRP A 143 -4.91 -10.60 0.30
C TRP A 143 -5.54 -11.97 0.05
N VAL A 144 -5.47 -12.49 -1.18
CA VAL A 144 -5.97 -13.81 -1.56
C VAL A 144 -4.90 -14.59 -2.31
N GLN A 145 -4.83 -15.89 -2.03
CA GLN A 145 -4.14 -16.87 -2.85
C GLN A 145 -5.15 -17.90 -3.38
N THR A 146 -5.19 -18.09 -4.70
CA THR A 146 -5.99 -19.14 -5.34
C THR A 146 -5.14 -20.39 -5.55
N GLN A 147 -5.64 -21.54 -5.12
CA GLN A 147 -5.00 -22.85 -5.30
C GLN A 147 -5.95 -23.77 -6.08
N ASP A 148 -5.42 -24.54 -7.04
CA ASP A 148 -6.18 -25.63 -7.66
C ASP A 148 -6.02 -26.91 -6.83
N LEU A 149 -7.12 -27.40 -6.30
CA LEU A 149 -7.17 -28.66 -5.57
C LEU A 149 -8.18 -29.57 -6.27
N PHE A 150 -7.67 -30.59 -6.95
CA PHE A 150 -8.47 -31.57 -7.70
C PHE A 150 -9.39 -30.94 -8.76
N GLY A 151 -8.92 -29.89 -9.45
CA GLY A 151 -9.71 -29.17 -10.45
C GLY A 151 -10.75 -28.21 -9.85
N GLN A 152 -10.74 -28.01 -8.53
CA GLN A 152 -11.53 -26.99 -7.85
C GLN A 152 -10.62 -25.86 -7.39
N GLN A 153 -10.95 -24.63 -7.76
CA GLN A 153 -10.27 -23.45 -7.25
C GLN A 153 -10.71 -23.17 -5.80
N VAL A 154 -9.73 -23.14 -4.90
CA VAL A 154 -9.91 -22.77 -3.49
C VAL A 154 -9.21 -21.45 -3.25
N ILE A 155 -9.96 -20.50 -2.67
CA ILE A 155 -9.50 -19.15 -2.30
C ILE A 155 -9.09 -19.20 -0.83
N VAL A 156 -7.84 -18.88 -0.55
CA VAL A 156 -7.29 -18.80 0.81
C VAL A 156 -6.91 -17.35 1.11
N PRO A 157 -7.52 -16.69 2.11
CA PRO A 157 -7.13 -15.34 2.49
C PRO A 157 -5.75 -15.38 3.19
N THR A 158 -4.86 -14.48 2.78
CA THR A 158 -3.48 -14.37 3.28
C THR A 158 -3.22 -13.09 4.07
N ALA A 159 -4.08 -12.07 3.94
CA ALA A 159 -4.03 -10.81 4.68
C ALA A 159 -5.45 -10.27 4.95
N ASN A 160 -5.55 -9.24 5.79
CA ASN A 160 -6.79 -8.63 6.25
C ASN A 160 -7.16 -7.35 5.48
N ASN A 161 -6.68 -7.17 4.25
CA ASN A 161 -6.99 -5.98 3.45
C ASN A 161 -8.49 -5.85 3.19
N ALA A 162 -9.16 -6.95 2.80
CA ALA A 162 -10.61 -6.96 2.62
C ALA A 162 -11.37 -6.70 3.93
N ASP A 163 -10.92 -7.29 5.03
CA ASP A 163 -11.52 -7.05 6.35
C ASP A 163 -11.43 -5.57 6.72
N PHE A 164 -10.30 -4.91 6.46
CA PHE A 164 -10.14 -3.47 6.71
C PHE A 164 -11.13 -2.64 5.89
N ILE A 165 -11.31 -2.95 4.61
CA ILE A 165 -12.24 -2.24 3.71
C ILE A 165 -13.69 -2.42 4.18
N VAL A 166 -14.08 -3.65 4.50
CA VAL A 166 -15.44 -3.94 5.01
C VAL A 166 -15.67 -3.25 6.35
N ASN A 167 -14.73 -3.35 7.29
CA ASN A 167 -14.82 -2.68 8.58
C ASN A 167 -14.92 -1.16 8.42
N ALA A 168 -14.14 -0.57 7.52
CA ALA A 168 -14.17 0.85 7.22
C ALA A 168 -15.52 1.27 6.61
N ALA A 169 -16.03 0.53 5.63
CA ALA A 169 -17.34 0.80 5.01
C ALA A 169 -18.50 0.67 6.02
N ASP A 170 -18.49 -0.37 6.85
CA ASP A 170 -19.46 -0.58 7.92
C ASP A 170 -19.39 0.54 8.97
N ASN A 171 -18.18 0.94 9.35
CA ASN A 171 -17.96 2.01 10.31
C ASN A 171 -18.39 3.39 9.80
N LEU A 172 -18.14 3.68 8.51
CA LEU A 172 -18.50 4.95 7.89
C LEU A 172 -19.98 5.02 7.52
N SER A 173 -20.62 3.88 7.26
CA SER A 173 -22.06 3.80 6.99
C SER A 173 -22.92 3.79 8.25
N GLY A 174 -22.35 3.38 9.39
CA GLY A 174 -23.05 3.35 10.68
C GLY A 174 -23.30 4.73 11.28
N THR A 175 -24.49 4.94 11.87
CA THR A 175 -24.80 6.15 12.64
C THR A 175 -23.82 6.27 13.83
N SER A 176 -23.10 7.38 13.90
CA SER A 176 -21.96 7.69 14.78
C SER A 176 -22.09 7.38 16.29
N SER A 177 -23.29 7.04 16.78
CA SER A 177 -23.59 6.87 18.20
C SER A 177 -23.27 5.47 18.79
N LEU A 178 -23.07 4.43 17.98
CA LEU A 178 -22.88 3.04 18.47
C LEU A 178 -21.44 2.50 18.34
N ILE A 179 -20.53 3.30 17.79
CA ILE A 179 -19.17 2.87 17.41
C ILE A 179 -18.20 2.88 18.61
N ASN A 180 -18.35 3.83 19.54
CA ASN A 180 -17.41 4.04 20.66
C ASN A 180 -17.45 2.96 21.75
N LEU A 181 -18.46 2.06 21.76
CA LEU A 181 -18.60 1.04 22.80
C LEU A 181 -17.92 -0.31 22.49
N ARG A 182 -17.55 -0.57 21.22
CA ARG A 182 -17.06 -1.89 20.79
C ARG A 182 -15.53 -2.06 20.86
N SER A 183 -14.77 -0.97 20.98
CA SER A 183 -13.29 -0.95 20.95
C SER A 183 -12.60 -1.66 22.15
N ARG A 184 -13.30 -1.89 23.28
CA ARG A 184 -12.66 -2.35 24.53
C ARG A 184 -12.58 -3.86 24.72
N GLY A 185 -12.69 -4.66 23.67
CA GLY A 185 -12.74 -6.11 23.81
C GLY A 185 -11.98 -6.83 22.72
N LEU A 186 -10.86 -7.44 23.12
CA LEU A 186 -10.11 -8.55 22.50
C LEU A 186 -8.66 -8.17 22.13
N SER A 187 -7.76 -8.42 23.09
CA SER A 187 -6.32 -8.46 22.85
C SER A 187 -5.98 -9.78 22.16
N ALA A 188 -5.53 -9.72 20.90
CA ALA A 188 -4.97 -10.86 20.18
C ALA A 188 -3.48 -10.99 20.51
N ARG A 189 -3.00 -12.22 20.76
CA ARG A 189 -1.56 -12.54 20.93
C ARG A 189 -1.01 -13.01 19.57
N PRO A 190 -0.17 -12.23 18.88
CA PRO A 190 0.39 -12.62 17.58
C PRO A 190 1.54 -13.63 17.74
N PHE A 191 1.84 -14.35 16.66
CA PHE A 191 2.98 -15.29 16.59
C PHE A 191 4.23 -14.60 16.02
N GLU A 192 4.84 -13.69 16.80
CA GLU A 192 6.01 -12.89 16.37
C GLU A 192 7.20 -13.75 15.92
N LEU A 193 7.45 -14.88 16.59
CA LEU A 193 8.53 -15.81 16.24
C LEU A 193 8.45 -16.30 14.78
N VAL A 194 7.25 -16.53 14.27
CA VAL A 194 7.07 -17.02 12.88
C VAL A 194 7.38 -15.91 11.88
N GLN A 195 7.02 -14.67 12.21
CA GLN A 195 7.25 -13.51 11.36
C GLN A 195 8.75 -13.18 11.29
N ASP A 196 9.47 -13.28 12.40
CA ASP A 196 10.93 -13.12 12.42
C ASP A 196 11.64 -14.19 11.58
N ILE A 197 11.18 -15.45 11.66
CA ILE A 197 11.71 -16.55 10.84
C ILE A 197 11.51 -16.28 9.35
N GLN A 198 10.33 -15.76 8.96
CA GLN A 198 10.05 -15.41 7.57
C GLN A 198 10.95 -14.29 7.05
N ASN A 199 11.12 -13.23 7.84
CA ASN A 199 12.00 -12.11 7.50
C ASN A 199 13.46 -12.57 7.33
N GLU A 200 13.97 -13.38 8.25
CA GLU A 200 15.33 -13.92 8.16
C GLU A 200 15.51 -14.86 6.95
N ALA A 201 14.48 -15.65 6.63
CA ALA A 201 14.50 -16.52 5.46
C ALA A 201 14.54 -15.72 4.14
N GLU A 202 13.77 -14.63 4.05
CA GLU A 202 13.81 -13.72 2.90
C GLU A 202 15.20 -13.11 2.70
N ASP A 203 15.83 -12.65 3.78
CA ASP A 203 17.17 -12.05 3.73
C ASP A 203 18.22 -13.05 3.22
N LYS A 204 18.16 -14.29 3.71
CA LYS A 204 19.03 -15.37 3.26
C LYS A 204 18.80 -15.74 1.79
N TYR A 205 17.54 -15.86 1.39
CA TYR A 205 17.18 -16.18 0.00
C TYR A 205 17.72 -15.12 -0.97
N ARG A 206 17.55 -13.84 -0.63
CA ARG A 206 18.07 -12.72 -1.44
C ARG A 206 19.59 -12.65 -1.47
N ALA A 207 20.26 -12.95 -0.36
CA ALA A 207 21.72 -13.04 -0.34
C ALA A 207 22.21 -14.12 -1.32
N LYS A 208 21.52 -15.27 -1.36
CA LYS A 208 21.85 -16.36 -2.28
C LYS A 208 21.56 -15.97 -3.73
N GLU A 209 20.41 -15.38 -4.01
CA GLU A 209 20.06 -14.88 -5.34
C GLU A 209 21.14 -13.92 -5.89
N ARG A 210 21.57 -12.94 -5.09
CA ARG A 210 22.66 -12.01 -5.46
C ARG A 210 23.97 -12.73 -5.77
N SER A 211 24.31 -13.77 -5.02
CA SER A 211 25.52 -14.57 -5.29
C SER A 211 25.44 -15.31 -6.62
N LEU A 212 24.29 -15.93 -6.91
CA LEU A 212 24.06 -16.70 -8.12
C LEU A 212 24.04 -15.81 -9.37
N VAL A 213 23.44 -14.62 -9.29
CA VAL A 213 23.46 -13.63 -10.37
C VAL A 213 24.88 -13.17 -10.69
N ARG A 214 25.74 -12.97 -9.68
CA ARG A 214 27.17 -12.64 -9.91
C ARG A 214 27.90 -13.79 -10.59
N GLU A 215 27.72 -15.00 -10.08
CA GLU A 215 28.38 -16.20 -10.64
C GLU A 215 27.97 -16.44 -12.10
N LEU A 216 26.69 -16.24 -12.42
CA LEU A 216 26.17 -16.33 -13.78
C LEU A 216 26.90 -15.32 -14.71
N GLY A 217 27.03 -14.06 -14.27
CA GLY A 217 27.72 -13.03 -15.05
C GLY A 217 29.21 -13.32 -15.26
N ASP A 218 29.88 -13.91 -14.28
CA ASP A 218 31.30 -14.31 -14.40
C ASP A 218 31.48 -15.49 -15.38
N VAL A 219 30.55 -16.46 -15.36
CA VAL A 219 30.52 -17.59 -16.31
C VAL A 219 30.26 -17.10 -17.74
N GLU A 220 29.33 -16.17 -17.92
CA GLU A 220 29.02 -15.57 -19.23
C GLU A 220 30.24 -14.84 -19.82
N LYS A 221 30.96 -14.04 -19.02
CA LYS A 221 32.22 -13.40 -19.45
C LYS A 221 33.26 -14.43 -19.89
N LYS A 222 33.44 -15.49 -19.10
CA LYS A 222 34.42 -16.55 -19.39
C LYS A 222 34.08 -17.30 -20.68
N MET A 223 32.80 -17.55 -20.94
CA MET A 223 32.31 -18.12 -22.19
C MET A 223 32.61 -17.21 -23.39
N GLN A 224 32.37 -15.90 -23.28
CA GLN A 224 32.68 -14.94 -24.34
C GLN A 224 34.19 -14.86 -24.64
N GLU A 225 35.04 -14.87 -23.61
CA GLU A 225 36.50 -14.89 -23.79
C GLU A 225 36.98 -16.16 -24.49
N LEU A 226 36.43 -17.33 -24.13
CA LEU A 226 36.76 -18.60 -24.76
C LEU A 226 36.30 -18.64 -26.23
N GLN A 227 35.08 -18.19 -26.53
CA GLN A 227 34.58 -18.09 -27.91
C GLN A 227 35.42 -17.11 -28.77
N THR A 228 35.87 -16.01 -28.18
CA THR A 228 36.72 -15.03 -28.87
C THR A 228 38.10 -15.63 -29.17
N ARG A 229 38.68 -16.39 -28.22
CA ARG A 229 39.94 -17.13 -28.42
C ARG A 229 39.81 -18.23 -29.48
N GLU A 230 38.69 -18.97 -29.51
CA GLU A 230 38.47 -19.99 -30.54
C GLU A 230 38.31 -19.38 -31.94
N ARG A 231 37.56 -18.28 -32.07
CA ARG A 231 37.46 -17.56 -33.35
C ARG A 231 38.79 -17.00 -33.83
N ALA A 232 39.62 -16.48 -32.91
CA ALA A 232 40.97 -16.01 -33.24
C ALA A 232 41.92 -17.14 -33.69
N LYS A 233 41.76 -18.36 -33.15
CA LYS A 233 42.52 -19.54 -33.60
C LYS A 233 42.04 -20.09 -34.94
N GLY A 234 40.75 -20.00 -35.24
CA GLY A 234 40.18 -20.44 -36.52
C GLY A 234 40.49 -19.52 -37.71
N ALA A 235 40.80 -18.24 -37.46
CA ALA A 235 41.18 -17.27 -38.49
C ALA A 235 42.70 -17.24 -38.81
N ALA A 236 43.51 -18.01 -38.09
CA ALA A 236 44.96 -18.08 -38.22
C ALA A 236 45.46 -19.35 -38.96
N VAL A 237 44.56 -20.04 -39.69
CA VAL A 237 44.84 -21.23 -40.51
C VAL A 237 44.52 -20.95 -41.96
#